data_AF-A0A177Y2V4-F1
#
_entry.id   AF-A0A177Y2V4-F1
#
_cell.length_a   1.000
_cell.length_b   1.000
_cell.length_c   1.000
_cell.angle_alpha   90.00
_cell.angle_beta   90.00
_cell.angle_gamma   90.00
#
_symmetry.space_group_name_H-M   'P 1'
#
loop_
_entity.id
_entity.type
_entity.pdbx_description
1 polymer ?
#
loop_
_entity_poly.entity_id
_entity_poly.type
_entity_poly.pdbx_seq_one_letter_code
_entity_poly.pdbx_strand_id
1 'polypeptide(L)'
;MRPNISISLMLATAVVGFQTNAKPLIAQDMTSLSKAEEISKQKQELALQFSERYQSLETNLKAQITEKNLSASVSQIQSAQPYSAFSRQLQQADQNYRTMKGVEDFTDSLIELRIADASMVEQWKQGESPLFAFEPSGDDSNWQYVEAYDVYGQLHQLDVYEMPDVPVFVVDSNGAEELRAGLEAMQAEMQRLGQPTKLTTDEPVAKPKAQRVRRSVMTADVQPLSTTQLTKIRLNDDQEPWISGKAEIYAIITGVDPSRDAPQIDLVEMPYLDYDGQDYYPGQTMIIWPRYRWGAVDMVLMEQDDGTDYKELAKLLVKAAEEILKMIPDPEVQGYAIIAQITGKIIDVIPDGLLTNDDDYVDVYYTLMQNTPYVDRPGAGGNATATFTPVTINPTE
;
A
#
# COMPACT_ATOMS: atom_id res chain seq x y z
N MET A 1 52.33 -52.45 -42.98
CA MET A 1 52.31 -51.28 -42.09
C MET A 1 50.90 -50.69 -42.14
N ARG A 2 50.34 -50.39 -40.97
CA ARG A 2 48.90 -50.14 -40.71
C ARG A 2 48.41 -48.83 -41.34
N PRO A 3 47.15 -48.74 -41.81
CA PRO A 3 46.50 -47.48 -42.12
C PRO A 3 45.88 -46.88 -40.84
N ASN A 4 46.06 -45.57 -40.62
CA ASN A 4 45.40 -44.85 -39.54
C ASN A 4 43.96 -44.51 -39.97
N ILE A 5 43.03 -44.97 -39.14
CA ILE A 5 41.60 -44.66 -39.20
C ILE A 5 41.41 -43.38 -38.37
N SER A 6 40.98 -42.29 -39.00
CA SER A 6 40.39 -41.15 -38.27
C SER A 6 38.88 -41.26 -38.38
N ILE A 7 38.26 -41.57 -37.24
CA ILE A 7 36.82 -41.67 -37.04
C ILE A 7 36.23 -40.27 -37.01
N SER A 8 35.37 -39.97 -37.99
CA SER A 8 34.40 -38.88 -37.91
C SER A 8 33.37 -39.21 -36.82
N LEU A 9 33.23 -38.34 -35.83
CA LEU A 9 32.10 -38.37 -34.90
C LEU A 9 31.23 -37.14 -35.19
N MET A 10 30.14 -37.34 -35.93
CA MET A 10 29.03 -36.40 -35.97
C MET A 10 28.33 -36.43 -34.61
N LEU A 11 28.38 -35.32 -33.86
CA LEU A 11 27.46 -35.10 -32.75
C LEU A 11 26.19 -34.47 -33.33
N ALA A 12 25.13 -35.26 -33.42
CA ALA A 12 23.78 -34.76 -33.61
C ALA A 12 23.27 -34.23 -32.27
N THR A 13 23.32 -32.92 -32.06
CA THR A 13 22.60 -32.26 -30.96
C THR A 13 21.10 -32.28 -31.29
N ALA A 14 20.37 -33.18 -30.65
CA ALA A 14 18.92 -33.09 -30.57
C ALA A 14 18.56 -31.88 -29.69
N VAL A 15 18.12 -30.79 -30.33
CA VAL A 15 17.47 -29.68 -29.64
C VAL A 15 16.09 -30.17 -29.24
N VAL A 16 15.95 -30.63 -28.00
CA VAL A 16 14.65 -30.78 -27.36
C VAL A 16 14.19 -29.36 -27.05
N GLY A 17 13.33 -28.82 -27.90
CA GLY A 17 12.67 -27.55 -27.66
C GLY A 17 11.73 -27.69 -26.47
N PHE A 18 12.16 -27.25 -25.30
CA PHE A 18 11.23 -26.83 -24.26
C PHE A 18 10.55 -25.57 -24.77
N GLN A 19 9.31 -25.71 -25.24
CA GLN A 19 8.40 -24.57 -25.34
C GLN A 19 8.13 -24.11 -23.91
N THR A 20 8.88 -23.11 -23.46
CA THR A 20 8.48 -22.31 -22.30
C THR A 20 7.18 -21.62 -22.69
N ASN A 21 6.07 -22.04 -22.08
CA ASN A 21 4.83 -21.28 -22.04
C ASN A 21 5.07 -20.01 -21.20
N ALA A 22 5.86 -19.08 -21.73
CA ALA A 22 6.02 -17.75 -21.18
C ALA A 22 5.23 -16.81 -22.09
N LYS A 23 3.97 -16.55 -21.71
CA LYS A 23 3.26 -15.29 -21.95
C LYS A 23 1.90 -15.29 -21.23
N PRO A 24 1.45 -14.16 -20.63
CA PRO A 24 2.15 -12.89 -20.43
C PRO A 24 2.03 -12.33 -18.98
N LEU A 25 3.15 -12.11 -18.30
CA LEU A 25 3.23 -11.08 -17.25
C LEU A 25 2.97 -9.68 -17.86
N ILE A 26 3.37 -9.48 -19.12
CA ILE A 26 3.18 -8.26 -19.93
C ILE A 26 1.72 -7.77 -20.01
N ALA A 27 0.71 -8.63 -19.86
CA ALA A 27 -0.68 -8.18 -19.94
C ALA A 27 -1.19 -7.53 -18.65
N GLN A 28 -0.61 -7.86 -17.50
CA GLN A 28 -0.98 -7.25 -16.22
C GLN A 28 -0.32 -5.87 -16.05
N ASP A 29 0.96 -5.74 -16.41
CA ASP A 29 1.65 -4.43 -16.43
C ASP A 29 0.91 -3.38 -17.27
N MET A 30 0.40 -3.79 -18.44
CA MET A 30 -0.36 -2.89 -19.32
C MET A 30 -1.71 -2.47 -18.72
N THR A 31 -2.30 -3.26 -17.81
CA THR A 31 -3.59 -2.94 -17.18
C THR A 31 -3.46 -2.01 -15.99
N SER A 32 -2.34 -2.08 -15.27
CA SER A 32 -2.13 -1.24 -14.10
C SER A 32 -1.53 0.12 -14.48
N LEU A 33 -0.58 0.17 -15.41
CA LEU A 33 -0.17 1.42 -16.07
C LEU A 33 -1.38 2.16 -16.67
N SER A 34 -2.30 1.45 -17.32
CA SER A 34 -3.52 2.08 -17.85
C SER A 34 -4.45 2.62 -16.76
N LYS A 35 -4.46 2.01 -15.56
CA LYS A 35 -5.28 2.50 -14.44
C LYS A 35 -4.69 3.74 -13.81
N ALA A 36 -3.38 3.79 -13.59
CA ALA A 36 -2.69 4.98 -13.09
C ALA A 36 -2.88 6.17 -14.04
N GLU A 37 -2.76 5.94 -15.36
CA GLU A 37 -3.08 6.96 -16.38
C GLU A 37 -4.55 7.40 -16.34
N GLU A 38 -5.50 6.47 -16.17
CA GLU A 38 -6.93 6.78 -16.03
C GLU A 38 -7.23 7.59 -14.76
N ILE A 39 -6.59 7.25 -13.65
CA ILE A 39 -6.70 7.94 -12.36
C ILE A 39 -6.14 9.35 -12.45
N SER A 40 -4.91 9.52 -12.93
CA SER A 40 -4.28 10.84 -13.07
C SER A 40 -5.10 11.74 -14.01
N LYS A 41 -5.60 11.20 -15.13
CA LYS A 41 -6.51 11.92 -16.02
C LYS A 41 -7.81 12.33 -15.32
N GLN A 42 -8.38 11.45 -14.50
CA GLN A 42 -9.57 11.79 -13.72
C GLN A 42 -9.27 12.91 -12.71
N LYS A 43 -8.14 12.85 -11.98
CA LYS A 43 -7.70 13.91 -11.07
C LYS A 43 -7.48 15.23 -11.82
N GLN A 44 -6.89 15.21 -13.02
CA GLN A 44 -6.74 16.36 -13.91
C GLN A 44 -8.08 17.00 -14.30
N GLU A 45 -9.04 16.20 -14.77
CA GLU A 45 -10.38 16.69 -15.14
C GLU A 45 -11.11 17.32 -13.94
N LEU A 46 -10.94 16.75 -12.75
CA LEU A 46 -11.48 17.30 -11.51
C LEU A 46 -10.77 18.60 -11.11
N ALA A 47 -9.45 18.69 -11.23
CA ALA A 47 -8.69 19.89 -10.88
C ALA A 47 -9.14 21.09 -11.72
N LEU A 48 -9.33 20.89 -13.04
CA LEU A 48 -9.89 21.91 -13.92
C LEU A 48 -11.33 22.29 -13.53
N GLN A 49 -12.18 21.32 -13.19
CA GLN A 49 -13.56 21.62 -12.76
C GLN A 49 -13.61 22.37 -11.42
N PHE A 50 -12.72 22.07 -10.48
CA PHE A 50 -12.59 22.82 -9.23
C PHE A 50 -12.15 24.25 -9.49
N SER A 51 -11.15 24.43 -10.36
CA SER A 51 -10.67 25.72 -10.85
C SER A 51 -11.82 26.59 -11.40
N GLU A 52 -12.58 26.08 -12.37
CA GLU A 52 -13.68 26.83 -13.00
C GLU A 52 -14.84 27.17 -12.05
N ARG A 53 -14.98 26.42 -10.95
CA ARG A 53 -16.09 26.54 -9.99
C ARG A 53 -15.68 27.19 -8.68
N TYR A 54 -14.41 27.53 -8.50
CA TYR A 54 -13.85 27.95 -7.22
C TYR A 54 -14.66 29.05 -6.54
N GLN A 55 -15.10 30.08 -7.28
CA GLN A 55 -15.90 31.19 -6.73
C GLN A 55 -17.17 30.72 -6.00
N SER A 56 -17.79 29.64 -6.46
CA SER A 56 -18.99 29.07 -5.84
C SER A 56 -18.69 28.13 -4.68
N LEU A 57 -17.46 27.62 -4.59
CA LEU A 57 -17.01 26.64 -3.61
C LEU A 57 -16.24 27.28 -2.44
N GLU A 58 -15.60 28.41 -2.67
CA GLU A 58 -14.65 29.06 -1.74
C GLU A 58 -15.18 29.19 -0.32
N THR A 59 -16.42 29.65 -0.15
CA THR A 59 -17.01 29.82 1.19
C THR A 59 -17.14 28.49 1.94
N ASN A 60 -17.51 27.41 1.24
CA ASN A 60 -17.62 26.08 1.85
C ASN A 60 -16.22 25.52 2.14
N LEU A 61 -15.29 25.63 1.19
CA LEU A 61 -13.90 25.18 1.37
C LEU A 61 -13.24 25.87 2.57
N LYS A 62 -13.37 27.21 2.71
CA LYS A 62 -12.80 27.97 3.83
C LYS A 62 -13.37 27.56 5.19
N ALA A 63 -14.57 26.98 5.21
CA ALA A 63 -15.19 26.45 6.42
C ALA A 63 -14.70 25.05 6.79
N GLN A 64 -14.32 24.21 5.81
CA GLN A 64 -13.84 22.85 6.04
C GLN A 64 -12.33 22.78 6.27
N ILE A 65 -11.56 23.58 5.52
CA ILE A 65 -10.10 23.51 5.50
C ILE A 65 -9.50 24.47 6.53
N THR A 66 -8.61 23.97 7.38
CA THR A 66 -7.92 24.67 8.46
C THR A 66 -6.48 24.16 8.59
N GLU A 67 -5.61 24.86 9.33
CA GLU A 67 -4.23 24.41 9.59
C GLU A 67 -4.14 23.01 10.25
N LYS A 68 -5.23 22.51 10.83
CA LYS A 68 -5.31 21.17 11.45
C LYS A 68 -6.08 20.14 10.63
N ASN A 69 -6.77 20.60 9.58
CA ASN A 69 -7.57 19.77 8.69
C ASN A 69 -7.39 20.32 7.28
N LEU A 70 -6.40 19.79 6.56
CA LEU A 70 -5.93 20.36 5.29
C LEU A 70 -6.82 19.97 4.11
N SER A 71 -7.76 19.06 4.29
CA SER A 71 -8.60 18.57 3.20
C SER A 71 -10.09 18.77 3.43
N ALA A 72 -10.82 18.78 2.32
CA ALA A 72 -12.26 18.69 2.26
C ALA A 72 -12.65 17.49 1.39
N SER A 73 -13.38 16.53 1.96
CA SER A 73 -13.83 15.37 1.20
C SER A 73 -14.90 15.75 0.18
N VAL A 74 -15.04 14.93 -0.87
CA VAL A 74 -16.12 15.11 -1.85
C VAL A 74 -17.49 15.17 -1.19
N SER A 75 -17.77 14.35 -0.18
CA SER A 75 -19.05 14.38 0.54
C SER A 75 -19.29 15.72 1.26
N GLN A 76 -18.25 16.33 1.84
CA GLN A 76 -18.34 17.66 2.44
C GLN A 76 -18.56 18.75 1.39
N ILE A 77 -17.83 18.70 0.26
CA ILE A 77 -17.95 19.65 -0.85
C ILE A 77 -19.35 19.59 -1.48
N GLN A 78 -19.90 18.38 -1.67
CA GLN A 78 -21.23 18.16 -2.22
C GLN A 78 -22.35 18.71 -1.33
N SER A 79 -22.18 18.69 -0.01
CA SER A 79 -23.20 19.15 0.94
C SER A 79 -23.64 20.60 0.70
N ALA A 80 -22.78 21.41 0.08
CA ALA A 80 -23.10 22.78 -0.30
C ALA A 80 -24.12 22.86 -1.44
N GLN A 81 -24.12 21.90 -2.38
CA GLN A 81 -24.95 21.91 -3.61
C GLN A 81 -25.35 20.49 -4.07
N PRO A 82 -26.04 19.69 -3.23
CA PRO A 82 -26.17 18.23 -3.41
C PRO A 82 -26.85 17.77 -4.71
N TYR A 83 -27.60 18.65 -5.37
CA TYR A 83 -28.32 18.34 -6.61
C TYR A 83 -27.70 18.96 -7.86
N SER A 84 -26.52 19.57 -7.76
CA SER A 84 -25.83 20.17 -8.90
C SER A 84 -25.30 19.11 -9.87
N ALA A 85 -25.07 19.50 -11.13
CA ALA A 85 -24.42 18.63 -12.10
C ALA A 85 -23.01 18.24 -11.64
N PHE A 86 -22.29 19.19 -11.04
CA PHE A 86 -20.95 19.00 -10.49
C PHE A 86 -20.93 17.98 -9.36
N SER A 87 -21.88 18.06 -8.41
CA SER A 87 -21.96 17.08 -7.31
C SER A 87 -22.17 15.66 -7.81
N ARG A 88 -22.99 15.47 -8.86
CA ARG A 88 -23.14 14.15 -9.51
C ARG A 88 -21.86 13.70 -10.21
N GLN A 89 -21.13 14.61 -10.86
CA GLN A 89 -19.84 14.30 -11.49
C GLN A 89 -18.81 13.87 -10.44
N LEU A 90 -18.70 14.60 -9.33
CA LEU A 90 -17.84 14.23 -8.21
C LEU A 90 -18.19 12.86 -7.63
N GLN A 91 -19.49 12.58 -7.43
CA GLN A 91 -19.92 11.27 -6.92
C GLN A 91 -19.56 10.14 -7.89
N GLN A 92 -19.71 10.37 -9.20
CA GLN A 92 -19.36 9.38 -10.20
C GLN A 92 -17.85 9.15 -10.27
N ALA A 93 -17.06 10.23 -10.21
CA ALA A 93 -15.60 10.18 -10.19
C ALA A 93 -15.10 9.40 -8.96
N ASP A 94 -15.61 9.73 -7.78
CA ASP A 94 -15.29 9.08 -6.52
C ASP A 94 -15.68 7.58 -6.52
N GLN A 95 -16.85 7.23 -7.07
CA GLN A 95 -17.23 5.83 -7.26
C GLN A 95 -16.32 5.10 -8.26
N ASN A 96 -15.98 5.73 -9.39
CA ASN A 96 -15.08 5.14 -10.39
C ASN A 96 -13.69 4.90 -9.79
N TYR A 97 -13.16 5.87 -9.03
CA TYR A 97 -11.88 5.77 -8.35
C TYR A 97 -11.84 4.56 -7.41
N ARG A 98 -12.84 4.43 -6.53
CA ARG A 98 -12.96 3.26 -5.65
C ARG A 98 -13.03 1.93 -6.41
N THR A 99 -13.77 1.90 -7.53
CA THR A 99 -13.86 0.69 -8.36
C THR A 99 -12.55 0.35 -9.07
N MET A 100 -11.77 1.34 -9.51
CA MET A 100 -10.45 1.12 -10.10
C MET A 100 -9.45 0.55 -9.09
N LYS A 101 -9.52 1.03 -7.84
CA LYS A 101 -8.75 0.56 -6.68
C LYS A 101 -9.25 -0.77 -6.07
N GLY A 102 -10.47 -1.18 -6.40
CA GLY A 102 -11.09 -2.40 -5.89
C GLY A 102 -11.61 -2.29 -4.43
N VAL A 103 -11.89 -1.08 -3.95
CA VAL A 103 -12.24 -0.77 -2.55
C VAL A 103 -13.68 -0.30 -2.36
N GLU A 104 -14.52 -0.42 -3.39
CA GLU A 104 -15.90 0.09 -3.42
C GLU A 104 -16.84 -0.49 -2.36
N ASP A 105 -16.50 -1.65 -1.80
CA ASP A 105 -17.29 -2.32 -0.74
C ASP A 105 -16.84 -1.93 0.68
N PHE A 106 -15.73 -1.19 0.82
CA PHE A 106 -15.05 -0.95 2.09
C PHE A 106 -15.04 0.52 2.51
N THR A 107 -15.29 1.45 1.58
CA THR A 107 -15.40 2.87 1.90
C THR A 107 -16.41 3.57 0.98
N ASP A 108 -17.04 4.62 1.50
CA ASP A 108 -18.09 5.39 0.82
C ASP A 108 -17.55 6.58 0.02
N SER A 109 -16.34 7.06 0.33
CA SER A 109 -15.73 8.23 -0.31
C SER A 109 -14.22 8.27 -0.07
N LEU A 110 -13.45 8.53 -1.13
CA LEU A 110 -12.00 8.67 -1.07
C LEU A 110 -11.52 10.00 -1.61
N ILE A 111 -12.10 10.51 -2.69
CA ILE A 111 -11.61 11.74 -3.32
C ILE A 111 -11.80 12.92 -2.36
N GLU A 112 -10.75 13.71 -2.24
CA GLU A 112 -10.73 14.95 -1.49
C GLU A 112 -10.05 16.08 -2.27
N LEU A 113 -10.23 17.29 -1.76
CA LEU A 113 -9.46 18.46 -2.18
C LEU A 113 -8.60 18.88 -0.99
N ARG A 114 -7.30 18.67 -1.09
CA ARG A 114 -6.31 18.96 -0.04
C ARG A 114 -5.55 20.24 -0.38
N ILE A 115 -5.30 21.10 0.60
CA ILE A 115 -4.30 22.17 0.42
C ILE A 115 -2.90 21.58 0.65
N ALA A 116 -1.97 21.88 -0.26
CA ALA A 116 -0.68 21.22 -0.32
C ALA A 116 0.11 21.30 1.00
N ASP A 117 0.09 22.45 1.66
CA ASP A 117 0.76 22.64 2.95
C ASP A 117 -0.06 23.51 3.92
N ALA A 118 0.12 23.26 5.23
CA ALA A 118 -0.55 24.01 6.29
C ALA A 118 -0.23 25.52 6.27
N SER A 119 1.00 25.89 5.87
CA SER A 119 1.42 27.29 5.77
C SER A 119 0.63 28.08 4.73
N MET A 120 0.06 27.41 3.72
CA MET A 120 -0.74 28.06 2.67
C MET A 120 -2.15 28.44 3.12
N VAL A 121 -2.63 27.90 4.24
CA VAL A 121 -4.02 28.09 4.70
C VAL A 121 -4.30 29.57 5.03
N GLU A 122 -3.37 30.24 5.70
CA GLU A 122 -3.57 31.62 6.14
C GLU A 122 -3.70 32.57 4.94
N GLN A 123 -2.74 32.54 4.02
CA GLN A 123 -2.70 33.43 2.86
C GLN A 123 -3.89 33.20 1.91
N TRP A 124 -4.29 31.94 1.71
CA TRP A 124 -5.50 31.59 0.97
C TRP A 124 -6.78 32.14 1.63
N LYS A 125 -6.90 32.01 2.96
CA LYS A 125 -8.05 32.56 3.70
C LYS A 125 -8.14 34.08 3.59
N GLN A 126 -7.00 34.76 3.53
CA GLN A 126 -6.89 36.21 3.35
C GLN A 126 -7.21 36.69 1.92
N GLY A 127 -7.40 35.77 0.97
CA GLY A 127 -7.90 36.08 -0.37
C GLY A 127 -6.88 35.90 -1.48
N GLU A 128 -5.73 35.28 -1.21
CA GLU A 128 -4.82 34.85 -2.27
C GLU A 128 -5.48 33.77 -3.13
N SER A 129 -5.37 33.94 -4.45
CA SER A 129 -5.97 33.03 -5.42
C SER A 129 -5.19 31.71 -5.44
N PRO A 130 -5.86 30.56 -5.23
CA PRO A 130 -5.19 29.28 -5.28
C PRO A 130 -4.98 28.77 -6.72
N LEU A 131 -4.07 27.83 -6.86
CA LEU A 131 -3.98 26.91 -8.00
C LEU A 131 -4.63 25.57 -7.67
N PHE A 132 -4.98 24.79 -8.69
CA PHE A 132 -5.58 23.45 -8.59
C PHE A 132 -4.72 22.46 -9.35
N ALA A 133 -3.97 21.64 -8.63
CA ALA A 133 -3.05 20.64 -9.14
C ALA A 133 -3.61 19.23 -8.98
N PHE A 134 -2.91 18.28 -9.59
CA PHE A 134 -3.13 16.85 -9.49
C PHE A 134 -1.79 16.14 -9.68
N GLU A 135 -1.69 14.95 -9.14
CA GLU A 135 -0.51 14.11 -9.28
C GLU A 135 -0.39 13.56 -10.72
N PRO A 136 0.75 13.77 -11.41
CA PRO A 136 1.00 13.11 -12.69
C PRO A 136 1.03 11.58 -12.55
N SER A 137 0.71 10.84 -13.61
CA SER A 137 0.85 9.38 -13.59
C SER A 137 2.30 8.94 -13.80
N GLY A 138 2.67 7.82 -13.18
CA GLY A 138 3.96 7.16 -13.37
C GLY A 138 5.04 7.72 -12.45
N ASP A 139 6.24 7.16 -12.55
CA ASP A 139 7.40 7.44 -11.70
C ASP A 139 7.73 8.94 -11.56
N ASP A 140 7.69 9.43 -10.32
CA ASP A 140 7.87 10.83 -9.96
C ASP A 140 9.28 11.37 -10.24
N SER A 141 10.27 10.49 -10.27
CA SER A 141 11.66 10.82 -10.60
C SER A 141 11.80 11.27 -12.06
N ASN A 142 10.80 10.95 -12.89
CA ASN A 142 10.72 11.36 -14.29
C ASN A 142 9.82 12.58 -14.51
N TRP A 143 9.15 13.09 -13.48
CA TRP A 143 8.29 14.27 -13.62
C TRP A 143 9.13 15.51 -13.87
N GLN A 144 8.74 16.27 -14.89
CA GLN A 144 9.42 17.54 -15.23
C GLN A 144 8.77 18.74 -14.54
N TYR A 145 7.47 18.64 -14.27
CA TYR A 145 6.66 19.68 -13.66
C TYR A 145 5.35 19.06 -13.19
N VAL A 146 4.73 19.71 -12.21
CA VAL A 146 3.33 19.47 -11.82
C VAL A 146 2.43 20.44 -12.57
N GLU A 147 1.40 19.94 -13.23
CA GLU A 147 0.38 20.78 -13.85
C GLU A 147 -0.60 21.33 -12.81
N ALA A 148 -0.91 22.62 -12.89
CA ALA A 148 -1.91 23.24 -12.04
C ALA A 148 -2.74 24.28 -12.79
N TYR A 149 -4.02 24.41 -12.45
CA TYR A 149 -4.94 25.39 -13.05
C TYR A 149 -5.20 26.54 -12.09
N ASP A 150 -5.13 27.79 -12.53
CA ASP A 150 -5.61 28.91 -11.73
C ASP A 150 -7.15 28.98 -11.70
N VAL A 151 -7.72 29.92 -10.95
CA VAL A 151 -9.18 30.12 -10.83
C VAL A 151 -9.90 30.52 -12.13
N TYR A 152 -9.17 30.69 -13.24
CA TYR A 152 -9.70 30.98 -14.58
C TYR A 152 -9.53 29.80 -15.55
N GLY A 153 -9.00 28.67 -15.08
CA GLY A 153 -8.73 27.47 -15.89
C GLY A 153 -7.44 27.57 -16.71
N GLN A 154 -6.59 28.58 -16.47
CA GLN A 154 -5.31 28.68 -17.17
C GLN A 154 -4.29 27.73 -16.54
N LEU A 155 -3.59 26.99 -17.39
CA LEU A 155 -2.53 26.05 -17.00
C LEU A 155 -1.26 26.79 -16.56
N HIS A 156 -0.69 26.31 -15.46
CA HIS A 156 0.60 26.66 -14.89
C HIS A 156 1.41 25.37 -14.69
N GLN A 157 2.74 25.50 -14.68
CA GLN A 157 3.67 24.41 -14.43
C GLN A 157 4.44 24.76 -13.15
N LEU A 158 4.34 23.89 -12.16
CA LEU A 158 5.00 24.01 -10.87
C LEU A 158 6.21 23.10 -10.83
N ASP A 159 7.23 23.49 -10.07
CA ASP A 159 8.38 22.63 -9.81
C ASP A 159 7.95 21.40 -8.99
N VAL A 160 8.56 20.25 -9.26
CA VAL A 160 8.20 18.97 -8.62
C VAL A 160 8.74 18.92 -7.18
N TYR A 161 9.93 19.49 -6.94
CA TYR A 161 10.65 19.35 -5.67
C TYR A 161 10.67 20.64 -4.85
N GLU A 162 10.33 21.78 -5.45
CA GLU A 162 10.19 23.05 -4.73
C GLU A 162 8.71 23.34 -4.42
N MET A 163 8.39 23.43 -3.12
CA MET A 163 7.07 23.84 -2.65
C MET A 163 6.69 25.21 -3.23
N PRO A 164 5.51 25.36 -3.87
CA PRO A 164 5.06 26.64 -4.41
C PRO A 164 4.86 27.72 -3.33
N ASP A 165 5.18 28.98 -3.67
CA ASP A 165 4.94 30.14 -2.78
C ASP A 165 3.47 30.61 -2.77
N VAL A 166 2.59 29.98 -3.56
CA VAL A 166 1.16 30.31 -3.66
C VAL A 166 0.32 29.14 -3.13
N PRO A 167 -0.91 29.37 -2.64
CA PRO A 167 -1.78 28.29 -2.26
C PRO A 167 -2.06 27.33 -3.41
N VAL A 168 -1.86 26.03 -3.18
CA VAL A 168 -2.20 24.99 -4.13
C VAL A 168 -3.18 24.02 -3.49
N PHE A 169 -4.31 23.80 -4.16
CA PHE A 169 -5.20 22.69 -3.90
C PHE A 169 -4.81 21.52 -4.79
N VAL A 170 -4.64 20.35 -4.19
CA VAL A 170 -4.38 19.09 -4.87
C VAL A 170 -5.68 18.29 -4.87
N VAL A 171 -6.11 17.82 -6.05
CA VAL A 171 -7.15 16.80 -6.14
C VAL A 171 -6.49 15.47 -5.80
N ASP A 172 -6.91 14.92 -4.68
CA ASP A 172 -6.22 13.82 -4.03
C ASP A 172 -7.21 12.75 -3.55
N SER A 173 -6.71 11.67 -2.98
CA SER A 173 -7.50 10.76 -2.15
C SER A 173 -7.17 10.93 -0.67
N ASN A 174 -8.11 10.54 0.18
CA ASN A 174 -7.84 10.40 1.61
C ASN A 174 -6.99 9.14 1.80
N GLY A 175 -5.66 9.29 1.73
CA GLY A 175 -4.73 8.17 1.72
C GLY A 175 -4.88 7.22 2.91
N ALA A 176 -5.06 7.74 4.13
CA ALA A 176 -5.28 6.90 5.32
C ALA A 176 -6.57 6.04 5.23
N GLU A 177 -7.66 6.58 4.69
CA GLU A 177 -8.90 5.83 4.46
C GLU A 177 -8.75 4.84 3.29
N GLU A 178 -8.05 5.26 2.24
CA GLU A 178 -7.76 4.42 1.08
C GLU A 178 -6.93 3.20 1.45
N LEU A 179 -5.81 3.39 2.15
CA LEU A 179 -4.95 2.32 2.60
C LEU A 179 -5.72 1.33 3.45
N ARG A 180 -6.51 1.82 4.42
CA ARG A 180 -7.34 0.96 5.26
C ARG A 180 -8.34 0.15 4.44
N ALA A 181 -9.10 0.80 3.57
CA ALA A 181 -10.07 0.13 2.69
C ALA A 181 -9.39 -0.87 1.74
N GLY A 182 -8.21 -0.54 1.26
CA GLY A 182 -7.35 -1.39 0.43
C GLY A 182 -6.89 -2.65 1.14
N LEU A 183 -6.38 -2.53 2.37
CA LEU A 183 -5.97 -3.67 3.19
C LEU A 183 -7.15 -4.55 3.60
N GLU A 184 -8.33 -3.98 3.84
CA GLU A 184 -9.57 -4.74 4.07
C GLU A 184 -9.99 -5.50 2.81
N ALA A 185 -9.92 -4.87 1.63
CA ALA A 185 -10.18 -5.52 0.35
C ALA A 185 -9.20 -6.67 0.08
N MET A 186 -7.90 -6.45 0.34
CA MET A 186 -6.88 -7.48 0.24
C MET A 186 -7.20 -8.65 1.17
N GLN A 187 -7.48 -8.36 2.44
CA GLN A 187 -7.80 -9.40 3.43
C GLN A 187 -9.00 -10.23 2.98
N ALA A 188 -10.08 -9.59 2.56
CA ALA A 188 -11.30 -10.26 2.10
C ALA A 188 -11.02 -11.14 0.88
N GLU A 189 -10.26 -10.65 -0.09
CA GLU A 189 -9.91 -11.40 -1.30
C GLU A 189 -8.97 -12.58 -0.99
N MET A 190 -7.96 -12.39 -0.16
CA MET A 190 -7.08 -13.48 0.30
C MET A 190 -7.88 -14.57 1.01
N GLN A 191 -8.80 -14.20 1.91
CA GLN A 191 -9.68 -15.15 2.58
C GLN A 191 -10.59 -15.89 1.60
N ARG A 192 -11.13 -15.19 0.59
CA ARG A 192 -11.94 -15.79 -0.49
C ARG A 192 -11.15 -16.81 -1.30
N LEU A 193 -9.85 -16.58 -1.48
CA LEU A 193 -8.92 -17.50 -2.15
C LEU A 193 -8.44 -18.64 -1.24
N GLY A 194 -8.84 -18.67 0.03
CA GLY A 194 -8.46 -19.71 0.99
C GLY A 194 -7.18 -19.44 1.77
N GLN A 195 -6.59 -18.25 1.65
CA GLN A 195 -5.46 -17.80 2.46
C GLN A 195 -5.97 -17.14 3.75
N PRO A 196 -5.85 -17.80 4.92
CA PRO A 196 -6.34 -17.24 6.19
C PRO A 196 -5.47 -16.05 6.60
N THR A 197 -5.93 -14.83 6.32
CA THR A 197 -5.15 -13.59 6.52
C THR A 197 -5.69 -12.76 7.68
N LYS A 198 -4.82 -12.30 8.56
CA LYS A 198 -5.15 -11.32 9.59
C LYS A 198 -4.64 -9.93 9.19
N LEU A 199 -5.52 -8.93 9.29
CA LEU A 199 -5.16 -7.52 9.27
C LEU A 199 -5.01 -7.00 10.71
N THR A 200 -3.90 -6.35 11.01
CA THR A 200 -3.67 -5.63 12.26
C THR A 200 -3.65 -4.14 11.97
N THR A 201 -4.54 -3.40 12.63
CA THR A 201 -4.65 -1.93 12.50
C THR A 201 -4.23 -1.27 13.81
N ASP A 202 -3.89 0.02 13.77
CA ASP A 202 -3.57 0.82 14.97
C ASP A 202 -4.81 1.34 15.72
N GLU A 203 -6.02 0.99 15.24
CA GLU A 203 -7.22 1.39 15.95
C GLU A 203 -7.28 0.72 17.34
N PRO A 204 -7.57 1.49 18.41
CA PRO A 204 -7.83 0.90 19.71
C PRO A 204 -9.05 0.01 19.58
N VAL A 205 -8.84 -1.32 19.55
CA VAL A 205 -9.85 -2.37 19.44
C VAL A 205 -11.16 -1.85 20.01
N ALA A 206 -12.08 -1.43 19.13
CA ALA A 206 -13.38 -0.93 19.56
C ALA A 206 -13.91 -2.00 20.50
N LYS A 207 -14.09 -1.63 21.79
CA LYS A 207 -14.51 -2.58 22.85
C LYS A 207 -15.57 -3.47 22.22
N PRO A 208 -15.36 -4.80 22.12
CA PRO A 208 -16.26 -5.64 21.36
C PRO A 208 -17.66 -5.31 21.85
N LYS A 209 -18.53 -4.80 20.96
CA LYS A 209 -19.93 -4.55 21.29
C LYS A 209 -20.38 -5.82 21.99
N ALA A 210 -20.74 -5.71 23.27
CA ALA A 210 -20.96 -6.86 24.13
C ALA A 210 -22.11 -7.69 23.55
N GLN A 211 -21.80 -8.55 22.59
CA GLN A 211 -22.68 -9.55 22.07
C GLN A 211 -22.83 -10.47 23.27
N ARG A 212 -24.03 -10.50 23.84
CA ARG A 212 -24.42 -11.41 24.92
C ARG A 212 -24.31 -12.85 24.40
N VAL A 213 -23.09 -13.34 24.24
CA VAL A 213 -22.81 -14.75 24.09
C VAL A 213 -23.03 -15.33 25.47
N ARG A 214 -24.05 -16.18 25.57
CA ARG A 214 -24.33 -16.95 26.78
C ARG A 214 -23.06 -17.74 27.11
N ARG A 215 -22.40 -17.36 28.21
CA ARG A 215 -21.25 -18.08 28.77
C ARG A 215 -21.65 -19.52 29.09
N SER A 216 -21.35 -20.43 28.18
CA SER A 216 -21.02 -21.81 28.52
C SER A 216 -19.51 -21.92 28.45
N VAL A 217 -18.83 -21.50 29.52
CA VAL A 217 -17.37 -21.60 29.61
C VAL A 217 -17.04 -23.01 30.08
N MET A 218 -16.66 -23.88 29.15
CA MET A 218 -15.64 -24.87 29.48
C MET A 218 -14.33 -24.09 29.66
N THR A 219 -13.66 -24.27 30.78
CA THR A 219 -12.33 -23.73 31.07
C THR A 219 -11.34 -24.38 30.10
N ALA A 220 -11.20 -23.82 28.91
CA ALA A 220 -10.00 -24.03 28.12
C ALA A 220 -8.91 -23.13 28.71
N ASP A 221 -7.76 -23.71 29.03
CA ASP A 221 -6.56 -22.96 29.41
C ASP A 221 -6.20 -22.04 28.23
N VAL A 222 -6.64 -20.78 28.29
CA VAL A 222 -6.24 -19.76 27.32
C VAL A 222 -4.75 -19.53 27.54
N GLN A 223 -3.92 -19.92 26.59
CA GLN A 223 -2.48 -19.75 26.69
C GLN A 223 -2.09 -18.28 26.48
N PRO A 224 -1.03 -17.78 27.15
CA PRO A 224 -0.46 -16.48 26.84
C PRO A 224 -0.09 -16.35 25.36
N LEU A 225 -0.38 -15.19 24.77
CA LEU A 225 -0.11 -14.90 23.37
C LEU A 225 1.29 -14.32 23.24
N SER A 226 2.18 -15.04 22.55
CA SER A 226 3.50 -14.52 22.20
C SER A 226 3.39 -13.62 20.96
N THR A 227 3.93 -12.41 21.06
CA THR A 227 3.95 -11.42 19.98
C THR A 227 5.31 -10.74 19.86
N THR A 228 5.50 -10.03 18.74
CA THR A 228 6.57 -9.04 18.57
C THR A 228 5.93 -7.68 18.29
N GLN A 229 6.33 -6.67 19.04
CA GLN A 229 5.89 -5.28 18.86
C GLN A 229 6.96 -4.45 18.16
N LEU A 230 6.53 -3.59 17.24
CA LEU A 230 7.32 -2.48 16.72
C LEU A 230 7.25 -1.34 17.72
N THR A 231 8.40 -0.96 18.27
CA THR A 231 8.50 0.07 19.32
C THR A 231 9.17 1.35 18.86
N LYS A 232 9.93 1.27 17.76
CA LYS A 232 10.50 2.41 17.06
C LYS A 232 10.62 2.10 15.57
N ILE A 233 10.34 3.05 14.69
CA ILE A 233 10.67 2.98 13.26
C ILE A 233 10.98 4.36 12.69
N ARG A 234 11.81 4.40 11.64
CA ARG A 234 12.17 5.58 10.86
C ARG A 234 12.38 5.16 9.41
N LEU A 235 11.93 5.98 8.47
CA LEU A 235 12.31 5.94 7.04
C LEU A 235 13.44 6.94 6.78
N ASN A 236 14.38 6.60 5.89
CA ASN A 236 15.54 7.44 5.59
C ASN A 236 15.27 8.39 4.42
N ASP A 237 14.43 7.96 3.49
CA ASP A 237 14.07 8.67 2.28
C ASP A 237 12.68 8.18 1.89
N ASP A 238 11.73 9.09 1.75
CA ASP A 238 10.40 8.82 1.20
C ASP A 238 10.33 9.21 -0.29
N GLN A 239 11.34 9.89 -0.85
CA GLN A 239 11.44 10.38 -2.25
C GLN A 239 10.23 11.16 -2.81
N GLU A 240 9.18 11.35 -2.00
CA GLU A 240 7.93 11.93 -2.44
C GLU A 240 8.04 13.45 -2.68
N PRO A 241 7.56 13.95 -3.83
CA PRO A 241 7.40 15.38 -4.04
C PRO A 241 6.31 15.96 -3.12
N TRP A 242 6.30 17.29 -2.97
CA TRP A 242 5.34 17.99 -2.12
C TRP A 242 3.86 17.71 -2.46
N ILE A 243 3.59 17.21 -3.67
CA ILE A 243 2.26 16.92 -4.15
C ILE A 243 1.70 15.59 -3.63
N SER A 244 2.53 14.58 -3.31
CA SER A 244 2.06 13.23 -2.94
C SER A 244 1.43 13.18 -1.55
N GLY A 245 1.90 14.03 -0.63
CA GLY A 245 1.23 14.26 0.65
C GLY A 245 1.90 13.53 1.82
N LYS A 246 1.27 12.49 2.35
CA LYS A 246 1.80 11.68 3.46
C LYS A 246 2.04 10.28 2.94
N ALA A 247 3.10 9.64 3.42
CA ALA A 247 3.36 8.25 3.09
C ALA A 247 2.28 7.32 3.67
N GLU A 248 1.83 6.35 2.86
CA GLU A 248 0.81 5.37 3.23
C GLU A 248 1.40 3.96 3.42
N ILE A 249 2.12 3.79 4.52
CA ILE A 249 2.91 2.56 4.77
C ILE A 249 2.07 1.43 5.37
N TYR A 250 2.32 0.22 4.88
CA TYR A 250 1.85 -1.03 5.48
C TYR A 250 2.92 -2.12 5.43
N ALA A 251 2.70 -3.20 6.18
CA ALA A 251 3.59 -4.34 6.21
C ALA A 251 2.89 -5.64 5.81
N ILE A 252 3.61 -6.47 5.06
CA ILE A 252 3.24 -7.85 4.73
C ILE A 252 4.14 -8.79 5.54
N ILE A 253 3.54 -9.59 6.42
CA ILE A 253 4.25 -10.57 7.25
C ILE A 253 4.11 -11.95 6.63
N THR A 254 5.23 -12.52 6.18
CA THR A 254 5.27 -13.80 5.47
C THR A 254 5.90 -14.88 6.33
N GLY A 255 5.35 -16.09 6.23
CA GLY A 255 5.87 -17.25 6.94
C GLY A 255 5.18 -18.53 6.51
N VAL A 256 5.19 -19.53 7.40
CA VAL A 256 4.56 -20.83 7.16
C VAL A 256 3.54 -21.10 8.25
N ASP A 257 2.34 -21.52 7.84
CA ASP A 257 1.24 -21.86 8.73
C ASP A 257 1.64 -23.01 9.70
N PRO A 258 1.13 -23.06 10.95
CA PRO A 258 1.50 -24.08 11.93
C PRO A 258 1.24 -25.53 11.47
N SER A 259 0.25 -25.74 10.59
CA SER A 259 -0.07 -27.05 9.97
C SER A 259 0.98 -27.51 8.97
N ARG A 260 1.79 -26.60 8.41
CA ARG A 260 2.85 -26.80 7.40
C ARG A 260 2.37 -26.89 5.96
N ASP A 261 1.07 -26.85 5.74
CA ASP A 261 0.52 -27.18 4.43
C ASP A 261 0.29 -25.91 3.57
N ALA A 262 0.48 -24.73 4.15
CA ALA A 262 0.20 -23.44 3.52
C ALA A 262 1.25 -22.37 3.89
N PRO A 263 1.56 -21.42 2.99
CA PRO A 263 2.16 -20.16 3.39
C PRO A 263 1.20 -19.42 4.34
N GLN A 264 1.77 -18.58 5.20
CA GLN A 264 1.01 -17.65 6.04
C GLN A 264 1.37 -16.22 5.63
N ILE A 265 0.35 -15.42 5.33
CA ILE A 265 0.46 -14.00 5.01
C ILE A 265 -0.47 -13.25 5.96
N ASP A 266 0.05 -12.27 6.69
CA ASP A 266 -0.74 -11.31 7.47
C ASP A 266 -0.37 -9.88 7.05
N LEU A 267 -1.29 -8.95 7.27
CA LEU A 267 -1.16 -7.54 6.91
C LEU A 267 -1.13 -6.69 8.18
N VAL A 268 -0.33 -5.62 8.17
CA VAL A 268 -0.28 -4.64 9.25
C VAL A 268 -0.34 -3.23 8.65
N GLU A 269 -1.36 -2.48 8.99
CA GLU A 269 -1.48 -1.07 8.61
C GLU A 269 -0.58 -0.22 9.52
N MET A 270 0.17 0.75 8.97
CA MET A 270 1.09 1.60 9.73
C MET A 270 0.78 3.10 9.54
N PRO A 271 -0.41 3.57 9.96
CA PRO A 271 -0.98 4.88 9.58
C PRO A 271 -0.30 6.08 10.28
N TYR A 272 0.82 5.85 10.94
CA TYR A 272 1.60 6.86 11.64
C TYR A 272 2.89 7.18 10.90
N LEU A 273 3.31 6.38 9.93
CA LEU A 273 4.62 6.48 9.30
C LEU A 273 4.56 7.44 8.09
N ASP A 274 4.17 8.69 8.36
CA ASP A 274 3.78 9.68 7.36
C ASP A 274 4.95 10.34 6.60
N TYR A 275 6.15 10.39 7.20
CA TYR A 275 7.28 11.19 6.69
C TYR A 275 8.63 10.51 6.95
N ASP A 276 9.57 10.72 6.04
CA ASP A 276 10.96 10.38 6.25
C ASP A 276 11.61 11.20 7.38
N GLY A 277 12.82 10.80 7.78
CA GLY A 277 13.63 11.59 8.69
C GLY A 277 13.13 11.66 10.15
N GLN A 278 11.94 11.13 10.45
CA GLN A 278 11.28 11.15 11.75
C GLN A 278 11.32 9.79 12.44
N ASP A 279 11.58 9.80 13.76
CA ASP A 279 11.44 8.62 14.60
C ASP A 279 9.99 8.50 15.12
N TYR A 280 9.35 7.39 14.82
CA TYR A 280 8.02 7.03 15.33
C TYR A 280 8.09 5.97 16.41
N TYR A 281 7.19 6.01 17.39
CA TYR A 281 7.20 5.13 18.58
C TYR A 281 5.82 4.49 18.83
N PRO A 282 5.36 3.59 17.96
CA PRO A 282 3.96 3.16 17.94
C PRO A 282 3.58 2.16 19.04
N GLY A 283 4.49 1.26 19.43
CA GLY A 283 4.14 0.15 20.34
C GLY A 283 3.16 -0.86 19.72
N GLN A 284 3.07 -0.88 18.39
CA GLN A 284 2.13 -1.69 17.63
C GLN A 284 2.56 -3.16 17.61
N THR A 285 1.61 -4.09 17.68
CA THR A 285 1.92 -5.52 17.48
C THR A 285 2.05 -5.84 15.99
N MET A 286 3.23 -6.30 15.57
CA MET A 286 3.47 -6.68 14.17
C MET A 286 3.24 -8.17 13.93
N ILE A 287 3.68 -9.02 14.86
CA ILE A 287 3.71 -10.48 14.66
C ILE A 287 2.96 -11.16 15.79
N ILE A 288 2.08 -12.10 15.43
CA ILE A 288 1.36 -12.97 16.36
C ILE A 288 1.85 -14.40 16.15
N TRP A 289 2.78 -14.82 16.99
CA TRP A 289 3.58 -16.02 16.77
C TRP A 289 2.79 -17.34 16.62
N PRO A 290 1.64 -17.56 17.29
CA PRO A 290 0.87 -18.80 17.05
C PRO A 290 0.37 -19.00 15.63
N ARG A 291 0.46 -17.98 14.76
CA ARG A 291 0.14 -18.09 13.33
C ARG A 291 1.31 -18.60 12.48
N TYR A 292 2.50 -18.76 13.07
CA TYR A 292 3.72 -19.09 12.34
C TYR A 292 4.46 -20.26 12.99
N ARG A 293 4.80 -21.27 12.19
CA ARG A 293 5.31 -22.53 12.74
C ARG A 293 6.67 -22.45 13.43
N TRP A 294 7.63 -21.76 12.82
CA TRP A 294 9.05 -21.86 13.22
C TRP A 294 9.52 -20.76 14.16
N GLY A 295 8.60 -19.90 14.62
CA GLY A 295 9.02 -18.68 15.31
C GLY A 295 9.95 -17.84 14.43
N ALA A 296 9.75 -17.86 13.11
CA ALA A 296 10.46 -17.04 12.15
C ALA A 296 9.47 -16.52 11.10
N VAL A 297 9.64 -15.26 10.70
CA VAL A 297 8.89 -14.60 9.62
C VAL A 297 9.81 -13.64 8.89
N ASP A 298 9.45 -13.26 7.66
CA ASP A 298 9.95 -12.04 7.06
C ASP A 298 8.85 -10.97 7.14
N MET A 299 9.27 -9.70 7.11
CA MET A 299 8.37 -8.56 7.04
C MET A 299 8.79 -7.68 5.87
N VAL A 300 7.90 -7.47 4.92
CA VAL A 300 8.06 -6.51 3.82
C VAL A 300 7.32 -5.24 4.20
N LEU A 301 7.97 -4.09 4.10
CA LEU A 301 7.35 -2.78 4.17
C LEU A 301 7.01 -2.32 2.76
N MET A 302 5.79 -1.84 2.60
CA MET A 302 5.24 -1.37 1.34
C MET A 302 4.63 0.00 1.54
N GLU A 303 4.67 0.82 0.50
CA GLU A 303 3.89 2.04 0.37
C GLU A 303 2.65 1.76 -0.51
N GLN A 304 1.63 2.61 -0.40
CA GLN A 304 0.50 2.60 -1.32
C GLN A 304 0.80 3.47 -2.53
N ASP A 305 0.71 2.89 -3.73
CA ASP A 305 0.61 3.67 -4.97
C ASP A 305 -0.81 4.01 -5.42
N ASP A 306 -0.89 5.14 -6.13
CA ASP A 306 -2.02 5.73 -6.77
C ASP A 306 -2.63 4.85 -7.89
N GLY A 307 -1.89 3.84 -8.39
CA GLY A 307 -2.34 2.82 -9.35
C GLY A 307 -2.84 1.49 -8.74
N THR A 308 -2.69 1.28 -7.43
CA THR A 308 -2.89 -0.04 -6.79
C THR A 308 -4.32 -0.57 -6.88
N ASP A 309 -4.51 -1.74 -7.49
CA ASP A 309 -5.73 -2.56 -7.33
C ASP A 309 -5.51 -3.61 -6.25
N TYR A 310 -6.06 -3.34 -5.07
CA TYR A 310 -5.88 -4.15 -3.87
C TYR A 310 -6.42 -5.59 -4.02
N LYS A 311 -7.48 -5.80 -4.81
CA LYS A 311 -8.02 -7.15 -5.08
C LYS A 311 -7.09 -7.91 -6.02
N GLU A 312 -6.51 -7.27 -7.03
CA GLU A 312 -5.53 -7.91 -7.91
C GLU A 312 -4.20 -8.19 -7.20
N LEU A 313 -3.71 -7.27 -6.37
CA LEU A 313 -2.53 -7.46 -5.55
C LEU A 313 -2.69 -8.68 -4.62
N ALA A 314 -3.84 -8.81 -3.94
CA ALA A 314 -4.14 -9.98 -3.13
C ALA A 314 -4.09 -11.31 -3.91
N LYS A 315 -4.63 -11.33 -5.14
CA LYS A 315 -4.56 -12.53 -6.00
C LYS A 315 -3.12 -12.89 -6.36
N LEU A 316 -2.29 -11.89 -6.66
CA LEU A 316 -0.88 -12.09 -6.99
C LEU A 316 -0.10 -12.66 -5.80
N LEU A 317 -0.28 -12.07 -4.61
CA LEU A 317 0.36 -12.54 -3.38
C LEU A 317 0.01 -13.99 -3.05
N VAL A 318 -1.28 -14.36 -3.12
CA VAL A 318 -1.72 -15.75 -2.87
C VAL A 318 -1.15 -16.70 -3.90
N LYS A 319 -1.21 -16.33 -5.19
CA LYS A 319 -0.70 -17.17 -6.29
C LYS A 319 0.81 -17.41 -6.15
N ALA A 320 1.59 -16.37 -5.84
CA ALA A 320 3.03 -16.46 -5.64
C ALA A 320 3.37 -17.41 -4.49
N ALA A 321 2.65 -17.29 -3.37
CA ALA A 321 2.86 -18.13 -2.21
C ALA A 321 2.48 -19.60 -2.47
N GLU A 322 1.41 -19.87 -3.24
CA GLU A 322 1.06 -21.22 -3.70
C GLU A 322 2.10 -21.85 -4.65
N GLU A 323 2.68 -21.05 -5.54
CA GLU A 323 3.69 -21.53 -6.49
C GLU A 323 4.95 -22.03 -5.77
N ILE A 324 5.39 -21.34 -4.71
CA ILE A 324 6.55 -21.77 -3.92
C ILE A 324 6.31 -23.12 -3.25
N LEU A 325 5.11 -23.38 -2.71
CA LEU A 325 4.81 -24.68 -2.13
C LEU A 325 4.88 -25.83 -3.13
N LYS A 326 4.44 -25.62 -4.38
CA LYS A 326 4.51 -26.64 -5.44
C LYS A 326 5.94 -26.99 -5.83
N MET A 327 6.90 -26.09 -5.58
CA MET A 327 8.31 -26.30 -5.90
C MET A 327 9.07 -27.06 -4.81
N ILE A 328 8.43 -27.38 -3.68
CA ILE A 328 9.07 -28.03 -2.54
C ILE A 328 8.76 -29.53 -2.56
N PRO A 329 9.75 -30.38 -2.88
CA PRO A 329 9.54 -31.83 -2.97
C PRO A 329 9.28 -32.49 -1.61
N ASP A 330 9.67 -31.84 -0.50
CA ASP A 330 9.37 -32.25 0.88
C ASP A 330 9.44 -31.04 1.85
N PRO A 331 8.29 -30.60 2.43
CA PRO A 331 8.22 -29.54 3.45
C PRO A 331 8.95 -29.89 4.76
N GLU A 332 9.46 -31.12 4.91
CA GLU A 332 10.29 -31.53 6.04
C GLU A 332 11.77 -31.21 5.87
N VAL A 333 12.24 -31.01 4.64
CA VAL A 333 13.68 -30.90 4.35
C VAL A 333 14.15 -29.45 4.22
N GLN A 334 13.24 -28.52 3.91
CA GLN A 334 13.53 -27.08 3.91
C GLN A 334 12.96 -26.44 5.17
N GLY A 335 13.82 -26.12 6.14
CA GLY A 335 13.46 -25.36 7.34
C GLY A 335 13.06 -23.91 7.03
N TYR A 336 13.31 -22.99 7.95
CA TYR A 336 12.93 -21.56 7.81
C TYR A 336 13.43 -20.85 6.53
N ALA A 337 14.37 -21.42 5.77
CA ALA A 337 14.86 -20.90 4.49
C ALA A 337 13.78 -20.77 3.40
N ILE A 338 12.66 -21.49 3.49
CA ILE A 338 11.51 -21.29 2.58
C ILE A 338 10.88 -19.89 2.75
N ILE A 339 10.95 -19.29 3.94
CA ILE A 339 10.31 -17.99 4.21
C ILE A 339 10.90 -16.94 3.26
N ALA A 340 12.23 -16.89 3.14
CA ALA A 340 12.90 -16.00 2.21
C ALA A 340 12.55 -16.27 0.73
N GLN A 341 12.25 -17.52 0.36
CA GLN A 341 11.80 -17.84 -1.01
C GLN A 341 10.38 -17.35 -1.28
N ILE A 342 9.48 -17.48 -0.29
CA ILE A 342 8.12 -16.91 -0.35
C ILE A 342 8.22 -15.40 -0.49
N THR A 343 9.01 -14.74 0.36
CA THR A 343 9.20 -13.29 0.35
C THR A 343 9.80 -12.80 -0.96
N GLY A 344 10.90 -13.42 -1.42
CA GLY A 344 11.51 -13.06 -2.70
C GLY A 344 10.54 -13.24 -3.86
N LYS A 345 9.73 -14.31 -3.85
CA LYS A 345 8.73 -14.52 -4.90
C LYS A 345 7.58 -13.53 -4.83
N ILE A 346 7.17 -13.13 -3.62
CA ILE A 346 6.19 -12.06 -3.42
C ILE A 346 6.73 -10.77 -4.02
N ILE A 347 7.94 -10.35 -3.68
CA ILE A 347 8.58 -9.16 -4.25
C ILE A 347 8.64 -9.27 -5.79
N ASP A 348 9.05 -10.42 -6.33
CA ASP A 348 9.16 -10.64 -7.79
C ASP A 348 7.82 -10.61 -8.55
N VAL A 349 6.68 -10.89 -7.90
CA VAL A 349 5.37 -10.95 -8.58
C VAL A 349 4.57 -9.67 -8.46
N ILE A 350 5.00 -8.74 -7.62
CA ILE A 350 4.40 -7.42 -7.56
C ILE A 350 4.93 -6.69 -8.81
N PRO A 351 4.09 -6.47 -9.84
CA PRO A 351 4.57 -5.99 -11.13
C PRO A 351 4.94 -4.50 -11.06
N ASP A 352 6.04 -4.11 -11.72
CA ASP A 352 6.53 -2.72 -11.86
C ASP A 352 5.48 -1.75 -12.41
N GLY A 353 4.39 -2.24 -13.02
CA GLY A 353 3.29 -1.39 -13.48
C GLY A 353 2.09 -1.32 -12.51
N LEU A 354 1.96 -2.27 -11.59
CA LEU A 354 0.96 -2.25 -10.48
C LEU A 354 1.41 -1.33 -9.35
N LEU A 355 2.68 -0.98 -9.41
CA LEU A 355 3.46 -0.11 -8.57
C LEU A 355 4.01 1.02 -9.44
N THR A 356 3.21 2.02 -9.76
CA THR A 356 3.57 3.14 -10.64
C THR A 356 4.25 4.29 -9.90
N ASN A 357 5.16 3.98 -8.98
CA ASN A 357 6.22 4.84 -8.48
C ASN A 357 7.33 3.89 -7.98
N ASP A 358 8.62 4.21 -8.10
CA ASP A 358 9.69 3.28 -7.69
C ASP A 358 9.69 2.97 -6.16
N ASP A 359 8.82 3.65 -5.39
CA ASP A 359 8.78 3.68 -3.91
C ASP A 359 7.82 2.69 -3.21
N ASP A 360 7.04 1.92 -3.97
CA ASP A 360 6.09 0.95 -3.39
C ASP A 360 6.72 -0.16 -2.53
N TYR A 361 7.98 -0.52 -2.80
CA TYR A 361 8.78 -1.38 -1.95
C TYR A 361 9.71 -0.53 -1.09
N VAL A 362 9.38 -0.42 0.20
CA VAL A 362 10.11 0.46 1.11
C VAL A 362 11.35 -0.25 1.66
N ASP A 363 11.16 -1.43 2.26
CA ASP A 363 12.26 -2.24 2.78
C ASP A 363 11.79 -3.65 3.16
N VAL A 364 12.72 -4.52 3.56
CA VAL A 364 12.43 -5.86 4.06
C VAL A 364 13.29 -6.23 5.27
N TYR A 365 12.68 -6.91 6.22
CA TYR A 365 13.34 -7.51 7.37
C TYR A 365 13.28 -9.03 7.27
N TYR A 366 14.37 -9.64 6.80
CA TYR A 366 14.46 -11.09 6.72
C TYR A 366 14.64 -11.74 8.10
N THR A 367 13.87 -12.79 8.34
CA THR A 367 14.00 -13.74 9.44
C THR A 367 14.00 -13.05 10.80
N LEU A 368 12.93 -12.29 11.07
CA LEU A 368 12.58 -11.89 12.43
C LEU A 368 12.24 -13.15 13.22
N MET A 369 12.87 -13.33 14.38
CA MET A 369 12.72 -14.53 15.20
C MET A 369 11.89 -14.27 16.46
N GLN A 370 11.11 -15.26 16.86
CA GLN A 370 10.33 -15.25 18.09
C GLN A 370 11.23 -15.08 19.30
N ASN A 371 10.77 -14.28 20.28
CA ASN A 371 11.50 -13.97 21.51
C ASN A 371 12.86 -13.28 21.30
N THR A 372 13.14 -12.77 20.10
CA THR A 372 14.38 -12.05 19.79
C THR A 372 14.12 -10.55 19.71
N PRO A 373 14.75 -9.73 20.58
CA PRO A 373 14.73 -8.29 20.43
C PRO A 373 15.68 -7.85 19.32
N TYR A 374 15.29 -6.80 18.61
CA TYR A 374 16.12 -6.14 17.61
C TYR A 374 16.09 -4.64 17.92
N VAL A 375 17.26 -3.99 17.99
CA VAL A 375 17.39 -2.57 18.33
C VAL A 375 18.01 -1.85 17.15
N ASP A 376 17.32 -0.81 16.67
CA ASP A 376 17.71 -0.01 15.50
C ASP A 376 18.24 -0.89 14.36
N ARG A 377 17.52 -1.98 14.07
CA ARG A 377 17.90 -2.92 13.01
C ARG A 377 17.59 -2.25 11.68
N PRO A 378 18.56 -2.13 10.76
CA PRO A 378 18.27 -1.70 9.40
C PRO A 378 17.52 -2.81 8.66
N GLY A 379 16.61 -2.41 7.78
CA GLY A 379 16.10 -3.30 6.74
C GLY A 379 17.20 -3.65 5.73
N ALA A 380 16.94 -4.63 4.86
CA ALA A 380 17.92 -5.13 3.92
C ALA A 380 18.21 -4.15 2.76
N GLY A 381 17.23 -3.34 2.36
CA GLY A 381 17.38 -2.23 1.42
C GLY A 381 18.06 -1.02 2.07
N GLY A 382 17.90 -0.86 3.38
CA GLY A 382 18.55 0.21 4.15
C GLY A 382 17.77 1.52 4.15
N ASN A 383 16.51 1.51 3.69
CA ASN A 383 15.64 2.67 3.77
C ASN A 383 14.97 2.76 5.17
N ALA A 384 14.57 1.64 5.75
CA ALA A 384 13.93 1.61 7.06
C ALA A 384 14.89 1.18 8.18
N THR A 385 14.74 1.76 9.37
CA THR A 385 15.38 1.29 10.60
C THR A 385 14.35 1.11 11.71
N ALA A 386 14.30 -0.08 12.31
CA ALA A 386 13.25 -0.46 13.26
C ALA A 386 13.76 -1.16 14.53
N THR A 387 13.05 -0.95 15.64
CA THR A 387 13.25 -1.64 16.92
C THR A 387 12.04 -2.52 17.24
N PHE A 388 12.30 -3.81 17.40
CA PHE A 388 11.30 -4.84 17.68
C PHE A 388 11.51 -5.44 19.07
N THR A 389 10.44 -5.51 19.85
CA THR A 389 10.45 -6.04 21.23
C THR A 389 9.49 -7.22 21.36
N PRO A 390 9.95 -8.39 21.86
CA PRO A 390 9.05 -9.50 22.18
C PRO A 390 8.12 -9.13 23.34
N VAL A 391 6.83 -9.42 23.19
CA VAL A 391 5.83 -9.18 24.23
C VAL A 391 5.00 -10.45 24.43
N THR A 392 4.65 -10.74 25.68
CA THR A 392 3.69 -11.79 26.03
C THR A 392 2.42 -11.13 26.54
N ILE A 393 1.31 -11.35 25.84
CA ILE A 393 -0.01 -10.85 26.24
C ILE A 393 -0.70 -11.96 27.02
N ASN A 394 -0.92 -11.75 28.31
CA ASN A 394 -1.60 -12.72 29.16
C ASN A 394 -3.12 -12.69 28.94
N PRO A 395 -3.83 -13.82 29.10
CA PRO A 395 -5.28 -13.84 29.11
C PRO A 395 -5.82 -12.96 30.23
N THR A 396 -6.94 -12.29 29.99
CA THR A 396 -7.68 -11.59 31.04
C THR A 396 -8.18 -12.59 32.08
N GLU A 397 -7.92 -12.33 33.36
CA GLU A 397 -8.44 -13.11 34.50
C GLU A 397 -9.96 -13.04 34.66
#